data_AF-A0A2D6XBR8-F1
#
_entry.id   AF-A0A2D6XBR8-F1
#
_cell.length_a   1.000
_cell.length_b   1.000
_cell.length_c   1.000
_cell.angle_alpha   90.00
_cell.angle_beta   90.00
_cell.angle_gamma   90.00
#
_symmetry.space_group_name_H-M   'P 1'
#
loop_
_entity.id
_entity.type
_entity.pdbx_description
1 polymer ?
#
loop_
_entity_poly.entity_id
_entity_poly.type
_entity_poly.pdbx_seq_one_letter_code
_entity_poly.pdbx_strand_id
1 'polypeptide(L)'
;MKRGAFVKAVGTFISLAIVIVAVSSFFIFKNFLVWPAFLGLGIINLIVLKFLKIKFKTIYSDFIFGCIDNGILVFAATLGSVFAGVAGAVIGGVTGNTITDGIGGIFEGSIVENQKRSKAASKRTALSTMLGKMTGCLFGAGGSLALLWLISLVWLSI
;
A
#
# COMPACT_ATOMS: atom_id res chain seq x y z
N MET A 1 19.08 3.40 -16.38
CA MET A 1 18.05 4.42 -16.08
C MET A 1 18.72 5.80 -16.06
N LYS A 2 18.10 6.86 -16.63
CA LYS A 2 18.70 8.21 -16.61
C LYS A 2 18.77 8.73 -15.17
N ARG A 3 19.94 9.22 -14.73
CA ARG A 3 20.21 9.69 -13.34
C ARG A 3 19.13 10.66 -12.82
N GLY A 4 18.68 11.61 -13.65
CA GLY A 4 17.64 12.58 -13.27
C GLY A 4 16.27 11.96 -12.97
N ALA A 5 15.89 10.88 -13.66
CA ALA A 5 14.62 10.20 -13.39
C ALA A 5 14.64 9.43 -12.06
N PHE A 6 15.79 8.88 -11.69
CA PHE A 6 15.98 8.21 -10.40
C PHE A 6 15.89 9.21 -9.24
N VAL A 7 16.64 10.32 -9.34
CA VAL A 7 16.64 11.37 -8.30
C VAL A 7 15.24 11.94 -8.09
N LYS A 8 14.49 12.17 -9.17
CA LYS A 8 13.08 12.60 -9.08
C LYS A 8 12.20 11.59 -8.35
N ALA A 9 12.36 10.30 -8.62
CA ALA A 9 11.62 9.23 -7.94
C ALA A 9 11.96 9.20 -6.45
N VAL A 10 13.24 9.16 -6.09
CA VAL A 10 13.68 9.15 -4.68
C VAL A 10 13.21 10.39 -3.93
N GLY A 11 13.38 11.60 -4.50
CA GLY A 11 12.92 12.83 -3.85
C GLY A 11 11.41 12.87 -3.62
N THR A 12 10.63 12.40 -4.60
CA THR A 12 9.17 12.29 -4.47
C THR A 12 8.79 11.24 -3.42
N PHE A 13 9.48 10.10 -3.38
CA PHE A 13 9.27 9.04 -2.39
C PHE A 13 9.50 9.55 -0.97
N ILE A 14 10.66 10.18 -0.71
CA ILE A 14 11.01 10.70 0.62
C ILE A 14 9.98 11.73 1.08
N SER A 15 9.60 12.66 0.19
CA SER A 15 8.61 13.70 0.51
C SER A 15 7.26 13.09 0.92
N LEU A 16 6.77 12.11 0.15
CA LEU A 16 5.52 11.42 0.45
C LEU A 16 5.61 10.56 1.71
N ALA A 17 6.73 9.87 1.93
CA ALA A 17 6.96 9.06 3.11
C ALA A 17 6.91 9.92 4.39
N ILE A 18 7.54 11.11 4.39
CA ILE A 18 7.48 12.05 5.50
C ILE A 18 6.03 12.47 5.79
N VAL A 19 5.27 12.84 4.76
CA VAL A 19 3.85 13.22 4.92
C VAL A 19 3.03 12.05 5.46
N ILE A 20 3.22 10.85 4.94
CA ILE A 20 2.48 9.65 5.38
C ILE A 20 2.79 9.36 6.84
N VAL A 21 4.07 9.35 7.24
CA VAL A 21 4.46 9.09 8.64
C VAL A 21 3.89 10.17 9.55
N ALA A 22 4.06 11.45 9.22
CA ALA A 22 3.56 12.56 10.03
C ALA A 22 2.04 12.50 10.24
N VAL A 23 1.28 12.29 9.16
CA VAL A 23 -0.19 12.18 9.22
C VAL A 23 -0.59 10.92 9.99
N SER A 24 0.01 9.77 9.71
CA SER A 24 -0.32 8.51 10.39
C SER A 24 -0.06 8.58 11.89
N SER A 25 1.07 9.16 12.31
CA SER A 25 1.41 9.36 13.71
C SER A 25 0.46 10.34 14.42
N PHE A 26 -0.02 11.39 13.73
CA PHE A 26 -0.98 12.32 14.30
C PHE A 26 -2.36 11.66 14.56
N PHE A 27 -2.78 10.76 13.66
CA PHE A 27 -4.10 10.10 13.76
C PHE A 27 -4.10 8.84 14.63
N ILE A 28 -2.94 8.33 15.07
CA ILE A 28 -2.81 7.04 15.78
C ILE A 28 -3.72 6.92 17.01
N PHE A 29 -3.96 8.02 17.73
CA PHE A 29 -4.80 8.03 18.93
C PHE A 29 -6.30 8.25 18.64
N LYS A 30 -6.68 8.41 17.38
CA LYS A 30 -8.06 8.73 16.96
C LYS A 30 -8.65 7.58 16.16
N ASN A 31 -9.08 6.51 16.84
CA ASN A 31 -9.56 5.25 16.25
C ASN A 31 -10.50 5.41 15.03
N PHE A 32 -11.46 6.34 15.09
CA PHE A 32 -12.40 6.59 13.98
C PHE A 32 -11.74 7.26 12.75
N LEU A 33 -10.73 8.08 12.97
CA LEU A 33 -10.09 8.91 11.93
C LEU A 33 -8.86 8.26 11.31
N VAL A 34 -8.41 7.09 11.82
CA VAL A 34 -7.26 6.38 11.21
C VAL A 34 -7.61 5.88 9.82
N TRP A 35 -8.72 5.15 9.65
CA TRP A 35 -9.05 4.57 8.34
C TRP A 35 -9.30 5.64 7.24
N PRO A 36 -10.03 6.76 7.50
CA PRO A 36 -10.18 7.81 6.50
C PRO A 36 -8.87 8.53 6.21
N ALA A 37 -7.96 8.66 7.19
CA ALA A 37 -6.66 9.28 6.98
C ALA A 37 -5.82 8.48 5.96
N PHE A 38 -5.79 7.15 6.08
CA PHE A 38 -5.09 6.30 5.12
C PHE A 38 -5.70 6.36 3.71
N LEU A 39 -7.03 6.35 3.58
CA LEU A 39 -7.69 6.54 2.29
C LEU A 39 -7.40 7.94 1.70
N GLY A 40 -7.44 8.97 2.54
CA GLY A 40 -7.10 10.35 2.15
C GLY A 40 -5.66 10.49 1.65
N LEU A 41 -4.70 9.87 2.34
CA LEU A 41 -3.31 9.79 1.88
C LEU A 41 -3.19 9.04 0.54
N GLY A 42 -3.99 7.98 0.35
CA GLY A 42 -4.09 7.29 -0.94
C GLY A 42 -4.58 8.22 -2.06
N ILE A 43 -5.60 9.04 -1.79
CA ILE A 43 -6.09 10.05 -2.73
C ILE A 43 -5.01 11.11 -3.03
N ILE A 44 -4.25 11.55 -2.04
CA ILE A 44 -3.12 12.48 -2.24
C ILE A 44 -2.09 11.87 -3.21
N ASN A 45 -1.75 10.59 -3.06
CA ASN A 45 -0.87 9.92 -4.02
C ASN A 45 -1.46 9.84 -5.43
N LEU A 46 -2.77 9.61 -5.58
CA LEU A 46 -3.45 9.67 -6.88
C LEU A 46 -3.39 11.08 -7.50
N ILE A 47 -3.51 12.13 -6.69
CA ILE A 47 -3.37 13.52 -7.14
C ILE A 47 -1.95 13.77 -7.65
N VAL A 48 -0.93 13.32 -6.92
CA VAL A 48 0.49 13.42 -7.34
C VAL A 48 0.72 12.67 -8.65
N LEU A 49 0.13 11.48 -8.80
CA LEU A 49 0.19 10.70 -10.03
C LEU A 49 -0.44 11.45 -11.22
N LYS A 50 -1.59 12.10 -11.01
CA LYS A 50 -2.27 12.95 -12.01
C LYS A 50 -1.43 14.17 -12.37
N PHE A 51 -0.84 14.85 -11.38
CA PHE A 51 0.05 16.00 -11.57
C PHE A 51 1.29 15.64 -12.40
N LEU A 52 1.85 14.46 -12.17
CA LEU A 52 3.00 13.93 -12.92
C LEU A 52 2.62 13.36 -14.30
N LYS A 53 1.35 13.46 -14.72
CA LYS A 53 0.81 12.97 -16.00
C LYS A 53 1.04 11.47 -16.22
N ILE A 54 1.13 10.70 -15.15
CA ILE A 54 1.24 9.23 -15.21
C ILE A 54 -0.19 8.68 -15.34
N LYS A 55 -0.42 7.75 -16.28
CA LYS A 55 -1.74 7.17 -16.50
C LYS A 55 -2.01 6.07 -15.48
N PHE A 56 -3.18 6.03 -14.85
CA PHE A 56 -3.53 4.99 -13.87
C PHE A 56 -3.35 3.56 -14.42
N LYS A 57 -3.66 3.34 -15.71
CA LYS A 57 -3.44 2.05 -16.39
C LYS A 57 -2.00 1.53 -16.29
N THR A 58 -0.99 2.42 -16.17
CA THR A 58 0.41 2.01 -16.03
C THR A 58 0.77 1.53 -14.62
N ILE A 59 -0.02 1.90 -13.62
CA ILE A 59 0.20 1.53 -12.21
C ILE A 59 -0.84 0.55 -11.68
N TYR A 60 -1.86 0.18 -12.47
CA TYR A 60 -3.00 -0.62 -12.01
C TYR A 60 -2.56 -1.91 -11.32
N SER A 61 -1.61 -2.64 -11.90
CA SER A 61 -1.09 -3.87 -11.30
C SER A 61 -0.36 -3.61 -9.97
N ASP A 62 0.42 -2.53 -9.86
CA ASP A 62 1.08 -2.16 -8.59
C ASP A 62 0.07 -1.73 -7.53
N PHE A 63 -0.97 -1.01 -7.95
CA PHE A 63 -2.05 -0.56 -7.07
C PHE A 63 -2.83 -1.74 -6.48
N ILE A 64 -3.28 -2.68 -7.33
CA ILE A 64 -4.01 -3.87 -6.86
C ILE A 64 -3.12 -4.73 -5.95
N PHE A 65 -1.86 -4.92 -6.32
CA PHE A 65 -0.91 -5.63 -5.47
C PHE A 65 -0.77 -4.95 -4.11
N GLY A 66 -0.52 -3.64 -4.07
CA GLY A 66 -0.40 -2.90 -2.81
C GLY A 66 -1.67 -2.95 -1.97
N CYS A 67 -2.86 -2.93 -2.59
CA CYS A 67 -4.12 -3.07 -1.87
C CYS A 67 -4.24 -4.42 -1.15
N ILE A 68 -3.86 -5.50 -1.82
CA ILE A 68 -3.88 -6.85 -1.24
C ILE A 68 -2.81 -6.97 -0.16
N ASP A 69 -1.60 -6.47 -0.45
CA ASP A 69 -0.43 -6.55 0.42
C ASP A 69 -0.68 -5.91 1.78
N ASN A 70 -0.89 -4.60 1.81
CA ASN A 70 -1.20 -3.92 3.07
C ASN A 70 -2.57 -4.29 3.61
N GLY A 71 -3.51 -4.70 2.77
CA GLY A 71 -4.83 -5.13 3.21
C GLY A 71 -4.71 -6.34 4.15
N ILE A 72 -4.05 -7.39 3.70
CA ILE A 72 -3.82 -8.61 4.49
C ILE A 72 -2.84 -8.34 5.63
N LEU A 73 -1.75 -7.59 5.39
CA LEU A 73 -0.77 -7.26 6.43
C LEU A 73 -1.41 -6.55 7.62
N VAL A 74 -2.20 -5.50 7.38
CA VAL A 74 -2.86 -4.74 8.45
C VAL A 74 -3.87 -5.61 9.20
N PHE A 75 -4.62 -6.45 8.48
CA PHE A 75 -5.56 -7.37 9.11
C PHE A 75 -4.84 -8.38 10.00
N ALA A 76 -3.78 -9.02 9.51
CA ALA A 76 -2.98 -9.99 10.25
C ALA A 76 -2.28 -9.36 11.46
N ALA A 77 -1.69 -8.17 11.30
CA ALA A 77 -1.08 -7.42 12.39
C ALA A 77 -2.12 -7.03 13.47
N THR A 78 -3.31 -6.60 13.06
CA THR A 78 -4.37 -6.24 14.01
C THR A 78 -4.87 -7.46 14.77
N LEU A 79 -5.15 -8.57 14.07
CA LEU A 79 -5.54 -9.82 14.73
C LEU A 79 -4.45 -10.32 15.69
N GLY A 80 -3.19 -10.32 15.24
CA GLY A 80 -2.07 -10.69 16.10
C GLY A 80 -1.99 -9.81 17.35
N SER A 81 -2.29 -8.51 17.21
CA SER A 81 -2.31 -7.59 18.35
C SER A 81 -3.36 -7.94 19.40
N VAL A 82 -4.50 -8.50 18.98
CA VAL A 82 -5.56 -8.96 19.89
C VAL A 82 -5.09 -10.19 20.70
N PHE A 83 -4.32 -11.09 20.10
CA PHE A 83 -3.87 -12.32 20.76
C PHE A 83 -2.64 -12.14 21.66
N ALA A 84 -1.66 -11.33 21.25
CA ALA A 84 -0.37 -11.23 21.95
C ALA A 84 0.19 -9.80 22.01
N GLY A 85 -0.66 -8.78 21.90
CA GLY A 85 -0.26 -7.38 21.98
C GLY A 85 0.79 -7.02 20.92
N VAL A 86 1.81 -6.26 21.30
CA VAL A 86 2.85 -5.80 20.36
C VAL A 86 3.57 -6.96 19.68
N ALA A 87 3.90 -8.03 20.41
CA ALA A 87 4.60 -9.18 19.84
C ALA A 87 3.75 -9.87 18.76
N GLY A 88 2.46 -10.06 19.03
CA GLY A 88 1.53 -10.60 18.06
C GLY A 88 1.33 -9.69 16.84
N ALA A 89 1.31 -8.37 17.04
CA ALA A 89 1.23 -7.41 15.94
C ALA A 89 2.45 -7.46 15.00
N VAL A 90 3.65 -7.59 15.57
CA VAL A 90 4.90 -7.74 14.81
C VAL A 90 4.90 -9.06 14.04
N ILE A 91 4.58 -10.17 14.69
CA ILE A 91 4.51 -11.49 14.04
C ILE A 91 3.45 -11.47 12.93
N GLY A 92 2.25 -11.01 13.23
CA GLY A 92 1.15 -10.90 12.26
C GLY A 92 1.51 -10.02 11.06
N GLY A 93 2.17 -8.89 11.30
CA GLY A 93 2.65 -8.00 10.23
C GLY A 93 3.72 -8.66 9.35
N VAL A 94 4.73 -9.28 9.95
CA VAL A 94 5.80 -9.98 9.20
C VAL A 94 5.26 -11.17 8.42
N THR A 95 4.39 -11.99 9.04
CA THR A 95 3.75 -13.14 8.38
C THR A 95 2.83 -12.68 7.27
N GLY A 96 1.99 -11.66 7.51
CA GLY A 96 1.12 -11.06 6.51
C GLY A 96 1.91 -10.60 5.29
N ASN A 97 2.95 -9.79 5.51
CA ASN A 97 3.86 -9.30 4.47
C ASN A 97 4.51 -10.45 3.69
N THR A 98 4.97 -11.50 4.39
CA THR A 98 5.64 -12.64 3.74
C THR A 98 4.69 -13.39 2.80
N ILE A 99 3.45 -13.60 3.22
CA ILE A 99 2.42 -14.29 2.42
C ILE A 99 2.07 -13.44 1.19
N THR A 100 1.82 -12.15 1.40
CA THR A 100 1.42 -11.23 0.32
C THR A 100 2.54 -11.00 -0.68
N ASP A 101 3.79 -10.85 -0.24
CA ASP A 101 4.94 -10.77 -1.14
C ASP A 101 5.14 -12.07 -1.92
N GLY A 102 4.90 -13.23 -1.32
CA GLY A 102 4.91 -14.52 -2.01
C GLY A 102 3.86 -14.59 -3.13
N ILE A 103 2.63 -14.16 -2.83
CA ILE A 103 1.55 -14.03 -3.82
C ILE A 103 1.95 -13.01 -4.90
N GLY A 104 2.48 -11.86 -4.49
CA GLY A 104 3.00 -10.81 -5.36
C GLY A 104 4.05 -11.31 -6.33
N GLY A 105 5.00 -12.12 -5.86
CA GLY A 105 6.04 -12.72 -6.67
C GLY A 105 5.47 -13.63 -7.78
N ILE A 106 4.39 -14.38 -7.50
CA ILE A 106 3.71 -15.19 -8.51
C ILE A 106 3.07 -14.30 -9.59
N PHE A 107 2.39 -13.22 -9.18
CA PHE A 107 1.76 -12.28 -10.11
C PHE A 107 2.79 -11.46 -10.91
N GLU A 108 3.78 -10.87 -10.25
CA GLU A 108 4.84 -10.09 -10.90
C GLU A 108 5.67 -10.96 -11.83
N GLY A 109 6.03 -12.18 -11.40
CA GLY A 109 6.77 -13.16 -12.20
C GLY A 109 6.04 -13.57 -13.46
N SER A 110 4.75 -13.94 -13.35
CA SER A 110 3.92 -14.31 -14.51
C SER A 110 3.71 -13.16 -15.50
N ILE A 111 3.55 -11.92 -15.01
CA ILE A 111 3.46 -10.73 -15.87
C ILE A 111 4.77 -10.50 -16.62
N VAL A 112 5.92 -10.65 -15.96
CA VAL A 112 7.24 -10.48 -16.58
C VAL A 112 7.52 -11.56 -17.62
N GLU A 113 7.18 -12.83 -17.34
CA GLU A 113 7.30 -13.92 -18.32
C GLU A 113 6.42 -13.67 -19.56
N ASN A 114 5.17 -13.24 -19.35
CA ASN A 114 4.25 -12.93 -20.44
C ASN A 114 4.68 -11.68 -21.25
N GLN A 115 5.32 -10.69 -20.62
CA GLN A 115 5.87 -9.52 -21.30
C GLN A 115 7.13 -9.85 -22.13
N LYS A 116 8.01 -10.71 -21.62
CA LYS A 116 9.17 -11.22 -22.40
C LYS A 116 8.71 -11.95 -23.66
N ARG A 117 7.63 -12.74 -23.57
CA ARG A 117 7.03 -13.45 -24.72
C ARG A 117 6.39 -12.50 -25.75
N SER A 118 5.86 -11.36 -25.33
CA SER A 118 5.10 -10.44 -26.20
C SER A 118 5.91 -9.30 -26.83
N LYS A 119 7.24 -9.20 -26.58
CA LYS A 119 8.11 -8.05 -26.98
C LYS A 119 7.56 -6.67 -26.57
N ALA A 120 6.56 -6.61 -25.69
CA ALA A 120 5.96 -5.37 -25.26
C ALA A 120 6.87 -4.69 -24.24
N ALA A 121 7.47 -3.56 -24.63
CA ALA A 121 8.31 -2.77 -23.73
C ALA A 121 7.47 -2.29 -22.52
N SER A 122 7.88 -2.69 -21.32
CA SER A 122 7.27 -2.26 -20.07
C SER A 122 7.33 -0.72 -19.97
N LYS A 123 6.16 -0.07 -19.94
CA LYS A 123 6.04 1.38 -19.73
C LYS A 123 6.20 1.78 -18.26
N ARG A 124 6.55 0.83 -17.37
CA ARG A 124 6.79 1.11 -15.95
C ARG A 124 8.11 1.85 -15.78
N THR A 125 8.06 2.92 -15.00
CA THR A 125 9.22 3.67 -14.51
C THR A 125 9.32 3.51 -13.00
N ALA A 126 10.49 3.74 -12.41
CA ALA A 126 10.65 3.72 -10.94
C ALA A 126 9.61 4.63 -10.24
N LEU A 127 9.36 5.82 -10.82
CA LEU A 127 8.37 6.77 -10.30
C LEU A 127 6.93 6.25 -10.39
N SER A 128 6.54 5.61 -11.50
CA SER A 128 5.18 5.06 -11.62
C SER A 128 4.98 3.84 -10.71
N THR A 129 5.97 2.95 -10.64
CA THR A 129 5.90 1.75 -9.80
C THR A 129 5.80 2.11 -8.33
N MET A 130 6.64 3.03 -7.83
CA MET A 130 6.59 3.43 -6.42
C MET A 130 5.25 4.09 -6.08
N LEU A 131 4.73 4.99 -6.93
CA LEU A 131 3.46 5.67 -6.69
C LEU A 131 2.31 4.66 -6.71
N GLY A 132 2.35 3.71 -7.64
CA GLY A 132 1.38 2.60 -7.70
C GLY A 132 1.34 1.80 -6.42
N LYS A 133 2.50 1.29 -5.97
CA LYS A 133 2.60 0.48 -4.75
C LYS A 133 2.19 1.29 -3.52
N MET A 134 2.73 2.50 -3.33
CA MET A 134 2.37 3.36 -2.19
C MET A 134 0.88 3.70 -2.16
N THR A 135 0.28 4.00 -3.32
CA THR A 135 -1.15 4.27 -3.41
C THR A 135 -1.95 3.03 -3.02
N GLY A 136 -1.64 1.88 -3.62
CA GLY A 136 -2.28 0.60 -3.31
C GLY A 136 -2.19 0.28 -1.82
N CYS A 137 -1.00 0.38 -1.24
CA CYS A 137 -0.75 0.10 0.17
C CYS A 137 -1.60 0.97 1.12
N LEU A 138 -1.77 2.26 0.79
CA LEU A 138 -2.60 3.18 1.59
C LEU A 138 -4.09 2.84 1.47
N PHE A 139 -4.58 2.51 0.27
CA PHE A 139 -5.96 2.08 0.08
C PHE A 139 -6.25 0.72 0.72
N GLY A 140 -5.32 -0.24 0.60
CA GLY A 140 -5.40 -1.55 1.24
C GLY A 140 -5.47 -1.43 2.77
N ALA A 141 -4.53 -0.68 3.35
CA ALA A 141 -4.54 -0.41 4.78
C ALA A 141 -5.82 0.32 5.23
N GLY A 142 -6.21 1.39 4.53
CA GLY A 142 -7.43 2.15 4.85
C GLY A 142 -8.70 1.30 4.74
N GLY A 143 -8.79 0.44 3.72
CA GLY A 143 -9.90 -0.50 3.55
C GLY A 143 -9.97 -1.54 4.67
N SER A 144 -8.83 -2.15 5.02
CA SER A 144 -8.78 -3.11 6.13
C SER A 144 -9.10 -2.48 7.48
N LEU A 145 -8.62 -1.26 7.75
CA LEU A 145 -8.96 -0.54 8.98
C LEU A 145 -10.43 -0.15 9.02
N ALA A 146 -11.04 0.22 7.89
CA ALA A 146 -12.48 0.47 7.80
C ALA A 146 -13.28 -0.80 8.09
N LEU A 147 -12.86 -1.95 7.53
CA LEU A 147 -13.50 -3.24 7.78
C LEU A 147 -13.37 -3.65 9.26
N LEU A 148 -12.18 -3.51 9.84
CA LEU A 148 -11.94 -3.80 11.26
C LEU A 148 -12.77 -2.89 12.18
N TRP A 149 -12.93 -1.62 11.82
CA TRP A 149 -13.80 -0.69 12.52
C TRP A 149 -15.28 -1.08 12.41
N LEU A 150 -15.74 -1.54 11.25
CA LEU A 150 -17.10 -2.05 11.08
C LEU A 150 -17.33 -3.33 11.92
N ILE A 151 -16.35 -4.24 11.96
CA ILE A 151 -16.43 -5.46 12.78
C ILE A 151 -16.47 -5.09 14.26
N SER A 152 -15.64 -4.13 14.70
CA SER A 152 -15.62 -3.72 16.10
C SER A 152 -16.93 -3.09 16.55
N LEU A 153 -17.63 -2.37 15.67
CA LEU A 153 -18.99 -1.87 15.96
C LEU A 153 -19.97 -3.01 16.23
N VAL A 154 -19.92 -4.10 15.46
CA VAL A 154 -20.83 -5.24 15.66
C VAL A 154 -20.47 -6.02 16.93
N TRP A 155 -19.18 -6.21 17.20
CA TRP A 155 -18.71 -6.99 18.35
C TRP A 155 -18.83 -6.25 19.70
N LEU A 156 -18.70 -4.92 19.72
CA LEU A 156 -18.91 -4.09 20.92
C LEU A 156 -20.38 -3.76 21.20
N SER A 157 -21.30 -4.16 20.33
CA SER A 157 -22.75 -3.96 20.49
C SER A 157 -23.47 -5.16 21.13
N ILE A 158 -22.71 -6.16 21.60
CA ILE A 158 -23.16 -7.31 22.42
C ILE A 158 -22.48 -7.18 23.78
#